data_AF-A0A4U0UQF3-F1
#
_entry.id   AF-A0A4U0UQF3-F1
#
_cell.length_a   1.000
_cell.length_b   1.000
_cell.length_c   1.000
_cell.angle_alpha   90.00
_cell.angle_beta   90.00
_cell.angle_gamma   90.00
#
_symmetry.space_group_name_H-M   'P 1'
#
loop_
_entity.id
_entity.type
_entity.pdbx_description
1 polymer ?
#
loop_
_entity_poly.entity_id
_entity_poly.type
_entity_poly.pdbx_seq_one_letter_code
_entity_poly.pdbx_strand_id
1 'polypeptide(L)'
;MNGVISILAVVTKASMMLPVAETLSQLKWCWFWKTHRPVCDFESFDGASRGPWGSLMMLLNVPLWSLGTLGAGLTVAAMFVEPALQQIPAYTSLPVRVGGSGLGRSINFTDTVTIGGEPGLSLAEGIKSAMFRGIFGTEDSVSTSSNCATGNCTWPTFSSLAVCSACEDLTSLLVQYPTPSTQPLTTFWIVSSNMNATSNIGAGSRSEFMYKTDVGDSAQTAFPALLNHTILDFQSMYWPPESTVMDPPSGVFECVLYFCVKTLSALEVNGRFSETVMSTWPPLNLSTLDEPNQDLYHDFLTNSNLSAAVSEHKRNFTLTPPDADVTYSVDRLTFDLLRTWVGGNLFNGQIFTSLQPASLWDDDDIAGRMYNELNDQLGPNKTIHGYNV
;
A
#
# COMPACT_ATOMS: atom_id res chain seq x y z
N MET A 1 -26.72 27.92 -7.05
CA MET A 1 -26.03 28.97 -6.25
C MET A 1 -25.59 30.15 -7.12
N ASN A 2 -25.03 29.91 -8.31
CA ASN A 2 -24.56 30.96 -9.24
C ASN A 2 -25.65 31.95 -9.68
N GLY A 3 -26.92 31.51 -9.80
CA GLY A 3 -28.02 32.39 -10.21
C GLY A 3 -28.30 33.53 -9.22
N VAL A 4 -28.31 33.25 -7.91
CA VAL A 4 -28.59 34.27 -6.88
C VAL A 4 -27.45 35.29 -6.79
N ILE A 5 -26.20 34.82 -6.84
CA ILE A 5 -25.01 35.68 -6.84
C ILE A 5 -25.01 36.59 -8.08
N SER A 6 -25.37 36.04 -9.25
CA SER A 6 -25.49 36.80 -10.49
C SER A 6 -26.57 37.89 -10.40
N ILE A 7 -27.76 37.58 -9.87
CA ILE A 7 -28.83 38.57 -9.71
C ILE A 7 -28.41 39.70 -8.76
N LEU A 8 -27.82 39.37 -7.60
CA LEU A 8 -27.34 40.37 -6.64
C LEU A 8 -26.22 41.25 -7.21
N ALA A 9 -25.32 40.65 -8.02
CA ALA A 9 -24.27 41.37 -8.74
C ALA A 9 -24.85 42.40 -9.72
N VAL A 10 -25.84 41.99 -10.52
CA VAL A 10 -26.51 42.86 -11.50
C VAL A 10 -27.23 44.01 -10.81
N VAL A 11 -27.94 43.74 -9.71
CA VAL A 11 -28.65 44.79 -8.93
C VAL A 11 -27.66 45.79 -8.34
N THR A 12 -26.54 45.33 -7.77
CA THR A 12 -25.51 46.19 -7.17
C THR A 12 -24.79 47.03 -8.24
N LYS A 13 -24.49 46.43 -9.39
CA LYS A 13 -23.90 47.15 -10.52
C LYS A 13 -24.85 48.20 -11.07
N ALA A 14 -26.14 47.87 -11.23
CA ALA A 14 -27.15 48.82 -11.69
C ALA A 14 -27.30 50.01 -10.72
N SER A 15 -27.35 49.75 -9.42
CA SER A 15 -27.49 50.82 -8.42
C SER A 15 -26.28 51.77 -8.37
N MET A 16 -25.07 51.28 -8.64
CA MET A 16 -23.87 52.11 -8.74
C MET A 16 -23.75 52.84 -10.08
N MET A 17 -24.14 52.20 -11.19
CA MET A 17 -23.92 52.75 -12.54
C MET A 17 -24.96 53.79 -12.98
N LEU A 18 -26.21 53.66 -12.50
CA LEU A 18 -27.27 54.63 -12.86
C LEU A 18 -26.92 56.07 -12.43
N PRO A 19 -26.48 56.35 -11.19
CA PRO A 19 -26.04 57.69 -10.81
C PRO A 19 -24.80 58.16 -11.58
N VAL A 20 -23.91 57.26 -11.98
CA VAL A 20 -22.67 57.58 -12.72
C VAL A 20 -23.00 58.04 -14.14
N ALA A 21 -23.95 57.40 -14.81
CA ALA A 21 -24.41 57.80 -16.14
C ALA A 21 -25.06 59.20 -16.11
N GLU A 22 -25.87 59.49 -15.09
CA GLU A 22 -26.52 60.80 -14.91
C GLU A 22 -25.51 61.91 -14.60
N THR A 23 -24.55 61.64 -13.71
CA THR A 23 -23.51 62.62 -13.35
C THR A 23 -22.59 62.94 -14.54
N LEU A 24 -22.22 61.96 -15.37
CA LEU A 24 -21.47 62.19 -16.62
C LEU A 24 -22.26 63.08 -17.60
N SER A 25 -23.58 62.87 -17.69
CA SER A 25 -24.47 63.66 -18.54
C SER A 25 -24.56 65.13 -18.10
N GLN A 26 -24.51 65.39 -16.79
CA GLN A 26 -24.47 66.75 -16.24
C GLN A 26 -23.08 67.39 -16.37
N LEU A 27 -22.02 66.60 -16.18
CA LEU A 27 -20.64 67.10 -16.20
C LEU A 27 -20.23 67.62 -17.59
N LYS A 28 -20.83 67.08 -18.65
CA LYS A 28 -20.77 67.59 -20.02
C LYS A 28 -21.05 69.09 -20.11
N TRP A 29 -22.15 69.57 -19.50
CA TRP A 29 -22.51 70.99 -19.53
C TRP A 29 -21.55 71.84 -18.70
N CYS A 30 -21.12 71.35 -17.54
CA CYS A 30 -20.13 72.01 -16.69
C CYS A 30 -18.77 72.19 -17.39
N TRP A 31 -18.36 71.23 -18.23
CA TRP A 31 -17.12 71.28 -18.99
C TRP A 31 -17.11 72.42 -20.02
N PHE A 32 -18.23 72.61 -20.72
CA PHE A 32 -18.37 73.65 -21.74
C PHE A 32 -18.73 75.04 -21.18
N TRP A 33 -19.31 75.12 -19.98
CA TRP A 33 -19.73 76.40 -19.40
C TRP A 33 -18.56 77.37 -19.10
N LYS A 34 -17.38 76.83 -18.78
CA LYS A 34 -16.24 77.65 -18.29
C LYS A 34 -15.27 78.10 -19.37
N THR A 35 -15.16 77.40 -20.50
CA THR A 35 -14.12 77.65 -21.53
C THR A 35 -14.55 77.12 -22.89
N HIS A 36 -14.12 77.78 -23.98
CA HIS A 36 -14.23 77.21 -25.33
C HIS A 36 -13.36 75.95 -25.45
N ARG A 37 -13.99 74.82 -25.79
CA ARG A 37 -13.38 73.49 -25.90
C ARG A 37 -13.76 72.88 -27.26
N PRO A 38 -12.96 71.93 -27.79
CA PRO A 38 -13.28 71.25 -29.05
C PRO A 38 -14.60 70.45 -28.92
N VAL A 39 -15.37 70.40 -30.00
CA VAL A 39 -16.66 69.68 -30.05
C VAL A 39 -16.47 68.16 -29.87
N CYS A 40 -15.29 67.63 -30.19
CA CYS A 40 -14.96 66.21 -29.96
C CYS A 40 -15.05 65.80 -28.48
N ASP A 41 -14.83 66.72 -27.53
CA ASP A 41 -15.02 66.43 -26.10
C ASP A 41 -16.49 66.16 -25.80
N PHE A 42 -17.42 66.82 -26.50
CA PHE A 42 -18.86 66.62 -26.33
C PHE A 42 -19.27 65.20 -26.69
N GLU A 43 -18.76 64.68 -27.80
CA GLU A 43 -18.99 63.30 -28.24
C GLU A 43 -18.37 62.28 -27.27
N SER A 44 -17.20 62.59 -26.70
CA SER A 44 -16.55 61.73 -25.71
C SER A 44 -17.35 61.61 -24.40
N PHE A 45 -17.88 62.73 -23.88
CA PHE A 45 -18.75 62.71 -22.70
C PHE A 45 -20.10 62.03 -22.96
N ASP A 46 -20.69 62.26 -24.14
CA ASP A 46 -21.95 61.63 -24.57
C ASP A 46 -21.80 60.12 -24.81
N GLY A 47 -20.65 59.68 -25.32
CA GLY A 47 -20.29 58.28 -25.46
C GLY A 47 -20.06 57.61 -24.11
N ALA A 48 -19.37 58.27 -23.18
CA ALA A 48 -19.06 57.71 -21.87
C ALA A 48 -20.31 57.42 -21.02
N SER A 49 -21.34 58.28 -21.06
CA SER A 49 -22.58 58.05 -20.30
C SER A 49 -23.43 56.89 -20.84
N ARG A 50 -23.26 56.49 -22.10
CA ARG A 50 -24.03 55.42 -22.75
C ARG A 50 -23.44 54.03 -22.56
N GLY A 51 -22.22 53.92 -22.04
CA GLY A 51 -21.68 52.62 -21.69
C GLY A 51 -20.17 52.53 -21.62
N PRO A 52 -19.67 51.31 -21.40
CA PRO A 52 -18.26 51.08 -21.10
C PRO A 52 -17.34 51.33 -22.30
N TRP A 53 -17.81 51.10 -23.53
CA TRP A 53 -17.02 51.35 -24.74
C TRP A 53 -16.73 52.84 -24.95
N GLY A 54 -17.75 53.70 -24.80
CA GLY A 54 -17.55 55.15 -24.85
C GLY A 54 -16.73 55.65 -23.67
N SER A 55 -16.86 55.01 -22.50
CA SER A 55 -16.04 55.31 -21.32
C SER A 55 -14.55 54.98 -21.56
N LEU A 56 -14.26 53.84 -22.20
CA LEU A 56 -12.91 53.46 -22.59
C LEU A 56 -12.30 54.43 -23.60
N MET A 57 -13.07 54.80 -24.63
CA MET A 57 -12.64 55.78 -25.62
C MET A 57 -12.35 57.15 -25.00
N MET A 58 -13.13 57.56 -24.00
CA MET A 58 -12.88 58.81 -23.28
C MET A 58 -11.59 58.76 -22.45
N LEU A 59 -11.28 57.64 -21.79
CA LEU A 59 -10.03 57.45 -21.04
C LEU A 59 -8.77 57.51 -21.92
N LEU A 60 -8.88 57.09 -23.18
CA LEU A 60 -7.77 57.11 -24.13
C LEU A 60 -7.54 58.48 -24.77
N ASN A 61 -8.59 59.29 -24.91
CA ASN A 61 -8.55 60.54 -25.68
C ASN A 61 -8.56 61.81 -24.82
N VAL A 62 -8.99 61.74 -23.55
CA VAL A 62 -9.13 62.89 -22.65
C VAL A 62 -8.10 62.79 -21.51
N PRO A 63 -7.39 63.89 -21.13
CA PRO A 63 -6.42 63.85 -20.04
C PRO A 63 -7.07 63.44 -18.70
N LEU A 64 -6.39 62.58 -17.94
CA LEU A 64 -6.88 61.87 -16.73
C LEU A 64 -7.30 62.73 -15.53
N TRP A 65 -7.19 64.06 -15.62
CA TRP A 65 -7.38 64.98 -14.50
C TRP A 65 -8.75 65.67 -14.47
N SER A 66 -9.76 65.04 -15.07
CA SER A 66 -11.14 65.53 -15.03
C SER A 66 -12.05 64.64 -14.16
N LEU A 67 -13.09 65.23 -13.59
CA LEU A 67 -14.16 64.46 -12.92
C LEU A 67 -14.85 63.46 -13.87
N GLY A 68 -14.77 63.70 -15.19
CA GLY A 68 -15.37 62.84 -16.22
C GLY A 68 -14.56 61.58 -16.47
N THR A 69 -13.23 61.68 -16.46
CA THR A 69 -12.34 60.52 -16.55
C THR A 69 -12.46 59.61 -15.33
N LEU A 70 -12.83 60.15 -14.16
CA LEU A 70 -13.15 59.34 -12.97
C LEU A 70 -14.45 58.52 -13.16
N GLY A 71 -15.52 59.16 -13.65
CA GLY A 71 -16.78 58.47 -13.96
C GLY A 71 -16.61 57.40 -15.05
N ALA A 72 -15.83 57.71 -16.10
CA ALA A 72 -15.48 56.77 -17.17
C ALA A 72 -14.60 55.60 -16.69
N GLY A 73 -13.70 55.84 -15.72
CA GLY A 73 -12.92 54.79 -15.08
C GLY A 73 -13.81 53.82 -14.30
N LEU A 74 -14.80 54.34 -13.58
CA LEU A 74 -15.72 53.55 -12.77
C LEU A 74 -16.63 52.65 -13.61
N THR A 75 -17.13 53.14 -14.76
CA THR A 75 -17.93 52.34 -15.71
C THR A 75 -17.14 51.21 -16.35
N VAL A 76 -15.86 51.42 -16.65
CA VAL A 76 -14.97 50.35 -17.13
C VAL A 76 -14.66 49.34 -16.01
N ALA A 77 -14.35 49.80 -14.80
CA ALA A 77 -14.10 48.92 -13.64
C ALA A 77 -15.32 48.03 -13.31
N ALA A 78 -16.53 48.54 -13.50
CA ALA A 78 -17.77 47.80 -13.27
C ALA A 78 -17.99 46.61 -14.22
N MET A 79 -17.27 46.53 -15.36
CA MET A 79 -17.28 45.33 -16.20
C MET A 79 -16.59 44.13 -15.53
N PHE A 80 -15.65 44.37 -14.61
CA PHE A 80 -14.90 43.30 -13.94
C PHE A 80 -15.58 42.75 -12.70
N VAL A 81 -16.62 43.43 -12.18
CA VAL A 81 -17.36 43.01 -10.98
C VAL A 81 -18.03 41.65 -11.19
N GLU A 82 -18.64 41.42 -12.35
CA GLU A 82 -19.32 40.16 -12.66
C GLU A 82 -18.36 38.95 -12.71
N PRO A 83 -17.26 38.96 -13.50
CA PRO A 83 -16.31 37.85 -13.52
C PRO A 83 -15.57 37.68 -12.18
N ALA A 84 -15.27 38.77 -11.47
CA ALA A 84 -14.65 38.67 -10.14
C ALA A 84 -15.56 37.94 -9.15
N LEU A 85 -16.85 38.25 -9.12
CA LEU A 85 -17.83 37.57 -8.25
C LEU A 85 -18.03 36.10 -8.62
N GLN A 86 -17.87 35.74 -9.89
CA GLN A 86 -17.96 34.35 -10.35
C GLN A 86 -16.77 33.48 -9.91
N GLN A 87 -15.62 34.09 -9.59
CA GLN A 87 -14.41 33.38 -9.15
C GLN A 87 -14.33 33.15 -7.63
N ILE A 88 -15.22 33.78 -6.85
CA ILE A 88 -15.21 33.69 -5.38
C ILE A 88 -15.62 32.34 -4.77
N PRO A 89 -16.50 31.49 -5.37
CA PRO A 89 -17.03 30.36 -4.63
C PRO A 89 -15.97 29.27 -4.40
N ALA A 90 -15.31 29.33 -3.26
CA ALA A 90 -14.55 28.25 -2.66
C ALA A 90 -15.52 27.41 -1.83
N TYR A 91 -15.89 26.23 -2.34
CA TYR A 91 -16.68 25.26 -1.58
C TYR A 91 -15.74 24.48 -0.68
N THR A 92 -15.85 24.68 0.63
CA THR A 92 -15.20 23.77 1.58
C THR A 92 -15.98 22.47 1.62
N SER A 93 -15.33 21.35 1.34
CA SER A 93 -15.93 20.02 1.54
C SER A 93 -16.09 19.76 3.03
N LEU A 94 -17.30 19.35 3.44
CA LEU A 94 -17.56 18.92 4.81
C LEU A 94 -17.68 17.40 4.83
N PRO A 95 -17.02 16.70 5.78
CA PRO A 95 -17.20 15.27 5.95
C PRO A 95 -18.63 15.02 6.47
N VAL A 96 -19.38 14.18 5.75
CA VAL A 96 -20.72 13.74 6.12
C VAL A 96 -20.72 12.23 6.22
N ARG A 97 -21.45 11.68 7.19
CA ARG A 97 -21.67 10.24 7.29
C ARG A 97 -22.62 9.80 6.18
N VAL A 98 -22.11 9.03 5.22
CA VAL A 98 -22.89 8.47 4.12
C VAL A 98 -23.12 6.98 4.39
N GLY A 99 -24.38 6.53 4.30
CA GLY A 99 -24.71 5.10 4.30
C GLY A 99 -24.48 4.49 2.92
N GLY A 100 -23.99 3.25 2.85
CA GLY A 100 -23.80 2.51 1.59
C GLY A 100 -22.36 2.38 1.09
N SER A 101 -21.40 3.07 1.72
CA SER A 101 -19.97 2.90 1.43
C SER A 101 -19.35 1.81 2.32
N GLY A 102 -19.47 0.56 1.87
CA GLY A 102 -18.94 -0.61 2.55
C GLY A 102 -17.48 -0.89 2.20
N LEU A 103 -16.74 -1.38 3.19
CA LEU A 103 -15.40 -1.95 3.03
C LEU A 103 -15.45 -3.42 3.41
N GLY A 104 -14.90 -4.29 2.55
CA GLY A 104 -14.86 -5.72 2.80
C GLY A 104 -13.84 -6.05 3.87
N ARG A 105 -14.20 -6.92 4.81
CA ARG A 105 -13.28 -7.51 5.80
C ARG A 105 -13.47 -9.01 5.87
N SER A 106 -12.39 -9.74 6.12
CA SER A 106 -12.44 -11.20 6.29
C SER A 106 -12.62 -11.54 7.77
N ILE A 107 -13.69 -12.27 8.09
CA ILE A 107 -13.96 -12.82 9.44
C ILE A 107 -13.81 -14.34 9.41
N ASN A 108 -14.42 -14.96 8.41
CA ASN A 108 -14.38 -16.40 8.19
C ASN A 108 -13.75 -16.68 6.83
N PHE A 109 -12.79 -17.60 6.80
CA PHE A 109 -12.10 -18.00 5.58
C PHE A 109 -12.35 -19.49 5.27
N THR A 110 -13.03 -19.75 4.16
CA THR A 110 -13.37 -21.10 3.68
C THR A 110 -13.33 -21.07 2.16
N ASP A 111 -12.43 -21.85 1.55
CA ASP A 111 -12.20 -21.77 0.10
C ASP A 111 -11.75 -23.11 -0.51
N THR A 112 -12.63 -24.10 -0.44
CA THR A 112 -12.42 -25.46 -0.98
C THR A 112 -13.35 -25.75 -2.15
N VAL A 113 -12.86 -26.41 -3.18
CA VAL A 113 -13.62 -26.86 -4.34
C VAL A 113 -13.56 -28.39 -4.45
N THR A 114 -14.69 -29.02 -4.74
CA THR A 114 -14.77 -30.44 -5.08
C THR A 114 -14.46 -30.65 -6.55
N ILE A 115 -13.55 -31.58 -6.85
CA ILE A 115 -13.23 -31.95 -8.24
C ILE A 115 -14.29 -32.96 -8.70
N GLY A 116 -15.04 -32.64 -9.76
CA GLY A 116 -16.07 -33.53 -10.28
C GLY A 116 -15.50 -34.87 -10.77
N GLY A 117 -15.98 -35.98 -10.21
CA GLY A 117 -15.66 -37.35 -10.67
C GLY A 117 -14.79 -38.19 -9.72
N GLU A 118 -14.16 -37.58 -8.70
CA GLU A 118 -13.39 -38.26 -7.65
C GLU A 118 -13.65 -37.60 -6.28
N PRO A 119 -13.38 -38.26 -5.14
CA PRO A 119 -13.41 -37.63 -3.81
C PRO A 119 -12.20 -36.71 -3.58
N GLY A 120 -11.78 -35.98 -4.61
CA GLY A 120 -10.65 -35.06 -4.59
C GLY A 120 -11.10 -33.65 -4.19
N LEU A 121 -10.47 -33.11 -3.16
CA LEU A 121 -10.67 -31.73 -2.73
C LEU A 121 -9.47 -30.88 -3.12
N SER A 122 -9.71 -29.67 -3.61
CA SER A 122 -8.66 -28.73 -3.99
C SER A 122 -8.94 -27.35 -3.40
N LEU A 123 -7.87 -26.60 -3.19
CA LEU A 123 -7.94 -25.20 -2.85
C LEU A 123 -8.54 -24.43 -4.05
N ALA A 124 -9.44 -23.47 -3.81
CA ALA A 124 -10.03 -22.73 -4.90
C ALA A 124 -9.00 -21.90 -5.69
N GLU A 125 -9.28 -21.68 -6.97
CA GLU A 125 -8.39 -20.91 -7.85
C GLU A 125 -8.27 -19.43 -7.42
N GLY A 126 -9.28 -18.90 -6.72
CA GLY A 126 -9.27 -17.54 -6.18
C GLY A 126 -8.08 -17.30 -5.26
N ILE A 127 -7.94 -18.09 -4.19
CA ILE A 127 -6.80 -17.95 -3.27
C ILE A 127 -5.46 -18.32 -3.92
N LYS A 128 -5.40 -19.33 -4.81
CA LYS A 128 -4.16 -19.61 -5.55
C LYS A 128 -3.71 -18.38 -6.32
N SER A 129 -4.63 -17.72 -7.02
CA SER A 129 -4.34 -16.50 -7.76
C SER A 129 -3.93 -15.33 -6.86
N ALA A 130 -4.56 -15.19 -5.68
CA ALA A 130 -4.20 -14.17 -4.70
C ALA A 130 -2.80 -14.39 -4.14
N MET A 131 -2.41 -15.65 -3.88
CA MET A 131 -1.06 -16.01 -3.44
C MET A 131 -0.02 -15.76 -4.52
N PHE A 132 -0.28 -16.16 -5.77
CA PHE A 132 0.62 -15.85 -6.88
C PHE A 132 0.80 -14.35 -7.08
N ARG A 133 -0.28 -13.56 -6.94
CA ARG A 133 -0.20 -12.10 -6.96
C ARG A 133 0.59 -11.54 -5.78
N GLY A 134 0.46 -12.11 -4.59
CA GLY A 134 1.23 -11.68 -3.42
C GLY A 134 2.73 -11.96 -3.55
N ILE A 135 3.10 -13.08 -4.19
CA ILE A 135 4.51 -13.51 -4.30
C ILE A 135 5.20 -12.89 -5.51
N PHE A 136 4.52 -12.85 -6.66
CA PHE A 136 5.12 -12.43 -7.94
C PHE A 136 4.57 -11.09 -8.45
N GLY A 137 3.58 -10.51 -7.79
CA GLY A 137 3.02 -9.21 -8.15
C GLY A 137 3.84 -8.04 -7.62
N THR A 138 3.68 -6.89 -8.24
CA THR A 138 4.19 -5.61 -7.73
C THR A 138 3.21 -5.02 -6.73
N GLU A 139 3.66 -4.09 -5.88
CA GLU A 139 2.82 -3.46 -4.84
C GLU A 139 1.52 -2.85 -5.39
N ASP A 140 1.53 -2.33 -6.63
CA ASP A 140 0.35 -1.74 -7.29
C ASP A 140 -0.70 -2.79 -7.75
N SER A 141 -0.40 -4.09 -7.67
CA SER A 141 -1.25 -5.15 -8.23
C SER A 141 -2.36 -5.65 -7.30
N VAL A 142 -2.38 -5.18 -6.04
CA VAL A 142 -3.36 -5.55 -5.01
C VAL A 142 -4.30 -4.38 -4.74
N SER A 143 -5.33 -4.22 -5.58
CA SER A 143 -6.40 -3.26 -5.32
C SER A 143 -7.56 -3.94 -4.59
N THR A 144 -7.71 -3.70 -3.29
CA THR A 144 -8.99 -3.93 -2.59
C THR A 144 -9.97 -2.87 -3.05
N SER A 145 -11.06 -3.27 -3.73
CA SER A 145 -12.06 -2.32 -4.19
C SER A 145 -12.90 -1.81 -3.02
N SER A 146 -12.71 -0.55 -2.63
CA SER A 146 -13.61 0.17 -1.74
C SER A 146 -14.83 0.68 -2.52
N ASN A 147 -16.02 0.57 -1.95
CA ASN A 147 -17.21 1.17 -2.55
C ASN A 147 -17.38 2.62 -2.05
N CYS A 148 -16.59 3.56 -2.58
CA CYS A 148 -16.70 4.98 -2.22
C CYS A 148 -17.22 5.81 -3.40
N ALA A 149 -18.50 6.20 -3.34
CA ALA A 149 -19.11 6.99 -4.42
C ALA A 149 -18.56 8.42 -4.52
N THR A 150 -18.03 8.98 -3.44
CA THR A 150 -17.52 10.37 -3.39
C THR A 150 -16.03 10.47 -3.74
N GLY A 151 -15.31 9.34 -3.81
CA GLY A 151 -13.85 9.30 -3.94
C GLY A 151 -13.08 9.85 -2.73
N ASN A 152 -13.78 10.28 -1.67
CA ASN A 152 -13.21 10.75 -0.41
C ASN A 152 -14.00 10.13 0.73
N CYS A 153 -13.50 9.01 1.26
CA CYS A 153 -14.15 8.24 2.32
C CYS A 153 -13.17 7.94 3.45
N THR A 154 -13.66 8.08 4.69
CA THR A 154 -12.93 7.71 5.90
C THR A 154 -13.73 6.63 6.62
N TRP A 155 -13.14 5.46 6.84
CA TRP A 155 -13.77 4.39 7.61
C TRP A 155 -13.23 4.37 9.04
N PRO A 156 -14.05 3.96 10.03
CA PRO A 156 -13.54 3.66 11.35
C PRO A 156 -12.54 2.51 11.28
N THR A 157 -11.65 2.43 12.26
CA THR A 157 -10.73 1.32 12.40
C THR A 157 -11.49 0.00 12.47
N PHE A 158 -11.02 -1.00 11.73
CA PHE A 158 -11.63 -2.32 11.68
C PHE A 158 -10.53 -3.39 11.70
N SER A 159 -10.91 -4.59 12.10
CA SER A 159 -10.00 -5.73 12.10
C SER A 159 -10.41 -6.73 11.02
N SER A 160 -9.42 -7.36 10.40
CA SER A 160 -9.61 -8.38 9.37
C SER A 160 -8.61 -9.52 9.56
N LEU A 161 -9.04 -10.73 9.23
CA LEU A 161 -8.14 -11.86 9.05
C LEU A 161 -7.18 -11.57 7.88
N ALA A 162 -5.91 -11.91 8.08
CA ALA A 162 -4.83 -11.72 7.13
C ALA A 162 -3.81 -12.87 7.22
N VAL A 163 -2.88 -12.90 6.27
CA VAL A 163 -1.66 -13.70 6.36
C VAL A 163 -0.52 -12.75 6.72
N CYS A 164 0.22 -13.09 7.78
CA CYS A 164 1.38 -12.36 8.26
C CYS A 164 2.66 -13.14 7.99
N SER A 165 3.77 -12.41 7.94
CA SER A 165 5.12 -12.95 7.88
C SER A 165 5.91 -12.53 9.11
N ALA A 166 6.85 -13.37 9.53
CA ALA A 166 7.89 -13.04 10.49
C ALA A 166 9.16 -13.82 10.17
N CYS A 167 10.31 -13.22 10.44
CA CYS A 167 11.62 -13.85 10.24
C CYS A 167 12.48 -13.67 11.49
N GLU A 168 13.35 -14.64 11.75
CA GLU A 168 14.34 -14.63 12.82
C GLU A 168 15.73 -14.86 12.23
N ASP A 169 16.74 -14.21 12.80
CA ASP A 169 18.12 -14.34 12.35
C ASP A 169 18.84 -15.47 13.09
N LEU A 170 19.23 -16.48 12.33
CA LEU A 170 19.95 -17.66 12.79
C LEU A 170 21.43 -17.68 12.34
N THR A 171 21.95 -16.55 11.83
CA THR A 171 23.34 -16.41 11.36
C THR A 171 24.37 -16.73 12.45
N SER A 172 24.02 -16.63 13.73
CA SER A 172 24.90 -17.02 14.84
C SER A 172 25.07 -18.54 15.00
N LEU A 173 24.13 -19.34 14.47
CA LEU A 173 24.15 -20.80 14.52
C LEU A 173 24.96 -21.40 13.37
N LEU A 174 25.73 -20.58 12.68
CA LEU A 174 26.33 -20.91 11.41
C LEU A 174 27.76 -21.45 11.61
N VAL A 175 28.01 -22.68 11.18
CA VAL A 175 29.30 -23.35 11.38
C VAL A 175 29.93 -23.74 10.05
N GLN A 176 31.19 -23.32 9.89
CA GLN A 176 32.05 -23.69 8.78
C GLN A 176 32.73 -25.03 9.06
N TYR A 177 32.64 -25.97 8.13
CA TYR A 177 33.38 -27.22 8.18
C TYR A 177 34.50 -27.23 7.13
N PRO A 178 35.78 -27.28 7.54
CA PRO A 178 36.88 -27.47 6.61
C PRO A 178 36.86 -28.90 6.07
N THR A 179 36.99 -29.06 4.75
CA THR A 179 37.12 -30.39 4.15
C THR A 179 38.49 -31.00 4.38
N PRO A 180 38.58 -32.35 4.43
CA PRO A 180 39.87 -33.02 4.37
C PRO A 180 40.61 -32.61 3.10
N SER A 181 41.90 -32.29 3.23
CA SER A 181 42.86 -31.81 2.21
C SER A 181 42.93 -32.55 0.85
N THR A 182 42.12 -33.58 0.63
CA THR A 182 42.05 -34.34 -0.62
C THR A 182 41.07 -33.75 -1.65
N GLN A 183 40.28 -32.73 -1.30
CA GLN A 183 39.48 -31.92 -2.24
C GLN A 183 39.62 -30.43 -1.91
N PRO A 184 40.37 -29.63 -2.69
CA PRO A 184 40.72 -28.25 -2.34
C PRO A 184 39.64 -27.19 -2.66
N LEU A 185 38.38 -27.59 -2.89
CA LEU A 185 37.34 -26.69 -3.42
C LEU A 185 35.97 -26.86 -2.74
N THR A 186 35.89 -27.35 -1.50
CA THR A 186 34.59 -27.56 -0.85
C THR A 186 34.61 -27.20 0.62
N THR A 187 34.58 -25.91 0.94
CA THR A 187 34.21 -25.44 2.27
C THR A 187 32.70 -25.61 2.46
N PHE A 188 32.32 -26.37 3.49
CA PHE A 188 30.91 -26.67 3.77
C PHE A 188 30.40 -25.79 4.90
N TRP A 189 29.11 -25.51 4.84
CA TRP A 189 28.43 -24.72 5.84
C TRP A 189 27.22 -25.46 6.36
N ILE A 190 27.07 -25.51 7.67
CA ILE A 190 25.98 -26.20 8.34
C ILE A 190 25.44 -25.28 9.44
N VAL A 191 24.13 -25.28 9.63
CA VAL A 191 23.51 -24.65 10.79
C VAL A 191 23.65 -25.63 11.96
N SER A 192 24.43 -25.28 12.98
CA SER A 192 24.82 -26.17 14.08
C SER A 192 23.78 -26.35 15.18
N SER A 193 22.51 -26.06 14.90
CA SER A 193 21.43 -26.50 15.77
C SER A 193 21.12 -27.97 15.48
N ASN A 194 20.31 -28.61 16.34
CA ASN A 194 19.77 -29.95 16.05
C ASN A 194 18.76 -29.95 14.87
N MET A 195 18.76 -28.90 14.04
CA MET A 195 17.93 -28.79 12.84
C MET A 195 18.56 -29.66 11.75
N ASN A 196 17.80 -30.66 11.27
CA ASN A 196 18.23 -31.67 10.29
C ASN A 196 18.51 -31.13 8.86
N ALA A 197 18.76 -29.83 8.70
CA ALA A 197 19.10 -29.23 7.42
C ALA A 197 20.61 -29.20 7.20
N THR A 198 21.14 -30.35 6.78
CA THR A 198 22.48 -30.42 6.22
C THR A 198 22.39 -30.21 4.71
N SER A 199 22.64 -29.00 4.21
CA SER A 199 22.89 -28.75 2.80
C SER A 199 24.40 -28.83 2.52
N ASN A 200 24.84 -29.89 1.85
CA ASN A 200 26.23 -30.02 1.41
C ASN A 200 26.42 -29.17 0.15
N ILE A 201 27.05 -28.01 0.27
CA ILE A 201 27.28 -27.08 -0.84
C ILE A 201 28.79 -26.92 -1.06
N GLY A 202 29.26 -27.18 -2.28
CA GLY A 202 30.68 -27.05 -2.62
C GLY A 202 31.10 -25.59 -2.80
N ALA A 203 32.23 -25.22 -2.20
CA ALA A 203 32.85 -23.91 -2.32
C ALA A 203 33.31 -23.61 -3.77
N GLY A 204 32.51 -22.82 -4.46
CA GLY A 204 32.83 -22.35 -5.81
C GLY A 204 31.78 -21.40 -6.39
N SER A 205 30.62 -21.29 -5.75
CA SER A 205 29.48 -20.51 -6.23
C SER A 205 28.84 -19.69 -5.11
N ARG A 206 28.44 -18.45 -5.41
CA ARG A 206 27.38 -17.75 -4.65
C ARG A 206 26.11 -18.58 -4.76
N SER A 207 25.39 -18.76 -3.66
CA SER A 207 24.14 -19.50 -3.70
C SER A 207 23.22 -19.04 -2.57
N GLU A 208 21.95 -18.84 -2.93
CA GLU A 208 20.86 -18.70 -1.97
C GLU A 208 20.02 -19.97 -2.00
N PHE A 209 19.61 -20.41 -0.80
CA PHE A 209 18.78 -21.58 -0.62
C PHE A 209 17.56 -21.22 0.17
N MET A 210 16.39 -21.50 -0.38
CA MET A 210 15.19 -21.67 0.41
C MET A 210 14.89 -23.15 0.52
N TYR A 211 14.75 -23.64 1.75
CA TYR A 211 14.28 -24.99 1.99
C TYR A 211 13.11 -24.95 2.99
N LYS A 212 12.09 -25.76 2.72
CA LYS A 212 10.97 -25.94 3.64
C LYS A 212 11.47 -26.64 4.91
N THR A 213 11.24 -26.06 6.07
CA THR A 213 11.51 -26.71 7.34
C THR A 213 10.44 -27.77 7.55
N ASP A 214 10.77 -29.04 7.35
CA ASP A 214 9.87 -30.12 7.73
C ASP A 214 9.85 -30.18 9.26
N VAL A 215 8.79 -29.62 9.84
CA VAL A 215 8.48 -29.74 11.26
C VAL A 215 8.15 -31.22 11.55
N GLY A 216 9.19 -32.04 11.74
CA GLY A 216 9.15 -33.38 12.35
C GLY A 216 9.58 -33.27 13.82
N ASP A 217 9.29 -34.28 14.68
CA ASP A 217 9.44 -34.24 16.16
C ASP A 217 10.83 -33.80 16.70
N SER A 218 11.80 -33.59 15.82
CA SER A 218 13.18 -33.18 16.08
C SER A 218 13.57 -31.83 15.44
N ALA A 219 12.68 -31.17 14.68
CA ALA A 219 12.96 -29.86 14.09
C ALA A 219 12.74 -28.77 15.14
N GLN A 220 13.84 -28.17 15.60
CA GLN A 220 13.80 -26.95 16.40
C GLN A 220 13.45 -25.78 15.46
N THR A 221 12.38 -25.05 15.76
CA THR A 221 11.98 -23.83 15.05
C THR A 221 12.27 -22.61 15.92
N ALA A 222 12.59 -21.47 15.29
CA ALA A 222 12.61 -20.17 15.95
C ALA A 222 11.22 -19.70 16.40
N PHE A 223 10.14 -20.31 15.89
CA PHE A 223 8.74 -19.93 16.13
C PHE A 223 7.90 -21.05 16.76
N PRO A 224 8.30 -21.60 17.93
CA PRO A 224 7.60 -22.73 18.55
C PRO A 224 6.14 -22.43 18.89
N ALA A 225 5.83 -21.16 19.21
CA ALA A 225 4.48 -20.69 19.51
C ALA A 225 3.53 -20.68 18.30
N LEU A 226 4.06 -20.63 17.07
CA LEU A 226 3.28 -20.48 15.84
C LEU A 226 3.15 -21.78 15.05
N LEU A 227 3.77 -22.88 15.48
CA LEU A 227 3.82 -24.16 14.76
C LEU A 227 2.45 -24.64 14.24
N ASN A 228 1.41 -24.47 15.04
CA ASN A 228 0.05 -24.88 14.72
C ASN A 228 -0.74 -23.86 13.87
N HIS A 229 -0.19 -22.66 13.72
CA HIS A 229 -0.79 -21.50 13.03
C HIS A 229 -0.05 -21.16 11.72
N THR A 230 1.07 -21.83 11.43
CA THR A 230 1.89 -21.60 10.22
C THR A 230 1.31 -22.30 8.99
N ILE A 231 1.25 -21.54 7.91
CA ILE A 231 0.97 -21.99 6.54
C ILE A 231 2.25 -22.50 5.89
N LEU A 232 3.36 -21.77 6.09
CA LEU A 232 4.68 -22.11 5.56
C LEU A 232 5.72 -21.76 6.62
N ASP A 233 6.70 -22.63 6.76
CA ASP A 233 7.93 -22.44 7.53
C ASP A 233 9.08 -22.83 6.60
N PHE A 234 10.00 -21.91 6.40
CA PHE A 234 11.14 -22.10 5.54
C PHE A 234 12.36 -21.38 6.10
N GLN A 235 13.52 -21.90 5.79
CA GLN A 235 14.77 -21.21 6.06
C GLN A 235 15.38 -20.71 4.77
N SER A 236 15.88 -19.48 4.82
CA SER A 236 16.73 -18.88 3.79
C SER A 236 18.18 -18.87 4.24
N MET A 237 19.09 -19.30 3.38
CA MET A 237 20.52 -19.29 3.63
C MET A 237 21.23 -18.57 2.49
N TYR A 238 22.15 -17.66 2.82
CA TYR A 238 22.97 -16.92 1.88
C TYR A 238 24.45 -17.12 2.18
N TRP A 239 25.25 -17.44 1.14
CA TRP A 239 26.70 -17.46 1.25
C TRP A 239 27.46 -16.71 0.16
N PRO A 240 28.42 -15.84 0.54
CA PRO A 240 29.38 -15.29 -0.40
C PRO A 240 30.46 -16.33 -0.78
N PRO A 241 31.12 -16.14 -1.93
CA PRO A 241 32.18 -17.01 -2.42
C PRO A 241 33.50 -16.76 -1.66
N GLU A 242 34.32 -17.80 -1.54
CA GLU A 242 35.50 -17.85 -0.65
C GLU A 242 36.64 -16.88 -1.01
N SER A 243 36.66 -16.29 -2.21
CA SER A 243 37.85 -15.61 -2.74
C SER A 243 37.95 -14.10 -2.49
N THR A 244 36.96 -13.41 -1.93
CA THR A 244 37.09 -12.00 -1.55
C THR A 244 36.12 -11.64 -0.45
N VAL A 245 36.58 -10.91 0.58
CA VAL A 245 35.75 -10.16 1.53
C VAL A 245 34.79 -9.28 0.72
N MET A 246 33.56 -9.74 0.54
CA MET A 246 32.51 -9.06 -0.21
C MET A 246 31.35 -8.86 0.74
N ASP A 247 30.84 -7.63 0.78
CA ASP A 247 29.53 -7.32 1.32
C ASP A 247 28.45 -7.93 0.41
N PRO A 248 27.41 -8.58 0.95
CA PRO A 248 27.16 -8.84 2.37
C PRO A 248 27.77 -10.15 2.92
N PRO A 249 27.93 -10.29 4.26
CA PRO A 249 28.37 -11.53 4.89
C PRO A 249 27.34 -12.66 4.75
N SER A 250 27.76 -13.89 5.03
CA SER A 250 26.84 -15.02 5.09
C SER A 250 25.74 -14.81 6.11
N GLY A 251 24.54 -15.32 5.84
CA GLY A 251 23.46 -15.29 6.82
C GLY A 251 22.47 -16.42 6.64
N VAL A 252 21.78 -16.72 7.74
CA VAL A 252 20.71 -17.71 7.78
C VAL A 252 19.52 -17.10 8.50
N PHE A 253 18.35 -17.24 7.90
CA PHE A 253 17.11 -16.71 8.40
C PHE A 253 16.06 -17.82 8.41
N GLU A 254 15.25 -17.88 9.46
CA GLU A 254 14.05 -18.71 9.49
C GLU A 254 12.85 -17.79 9.36
N CYS A 255 11.94 -18.08 8.43
CA CYS A 255 10.79 -17.26 8.14
C CYS A 255 9.51 -18.09 8.13
N VAL A 256 8.44 -17.51 8.68
CA VAL A 256 7.13 -18.15 8.78
C VAL A 256 6.05 -17.28 8.14
N LEU A 257 5.12 -17.94 7.46
CA LEU A 257 3.83 -17.38 7.04
C LEU A 257 2.74 -17.97 7.92
N TYR A 258 1.90 -17.14 8.52
CA TYR A 258 0.88 -17.59 9.47
C TYR A 258 -0.39 -16.74 9.40
N PHE A 259 -1.51 -17.29 9.84
CA PHE A 259 -2.76 -16.52 9.94
C PHE A 259 -2.72 -15.58 11.15
N CYS A 260 -3.11 -14.34 10.91
CA CYS A 260 -3.14 -13.27 11.92
C CYS A 260 -4.38 -12.40 11.74
N VAL A 261 -4.69 -11.60 12.74
CA VAL A 261 -5.69 -10.54 12.68
C VAL A 261 -4.96 -9.20 12.67
N LYS A 262 -5.21 -8.39 11.64
CA LYS A 262 -4.69 -7.02 11.54
C LYS A 262 -5.80 -6.03 11.83
N THR A 263 -5.50 -5.04 12.67
CA THR A 263 -6.34 -3.85 12.84
C THR A 263 -5.86 -2.79 11.86
N LEU A 264 -6.76 -2.30 11.03
CA LEU A 264 -6.48 -1.45 9.89
C LEU A 264 -7.23 -0.12 10.02
N SER A 265 -6.59 0.95 9.56
CA SER A 265 -7.25 2.23 9.27
C SER A 265 -7.24 2.44 7.77
N ALA A 266 -8.45 2.58 7.19
CA ALA A 266 -8.64 2.76 5.76
C ALA A 266 -9.10 4.19 5.44
N LEU A 267 -8.50 4.73 4.38
CA LEU A 267 -8.79 6.05 3.86
C LEU A 267 -8.81 5.99 2.34
N GLU A 268 -9.77 6.68 1.73
CA GLU A 268 -9.78 6.94 0.30
C GLU A 268 -9.71 8.45 0.08
N VAL A 269 -8.70 8.90 -0.68
CA VAL A 269 -8.51 10.31 -1.04
C VAL A 269 -8.38 10.42 -2.55
N ASN A 270 -9.23 11.24 -3.17
CA ASN A 270 -9.28 11.45 -4.62
C ASN A 270 -9.39 10.12 -5.42
N GLY A 271 -10.14 9.15 -4.91
CA GLY A 271 -10.32 7.83 -5.53
C GLY A 271 -9.13 6.89 -5.34
N ARG A 272 -8.10 7.29 -4.58
CA ARG A 272 -6.98 6.42 -4.22
C ARG A 272 -7.21 5.85 -2.82
N PHE A 273 -7.40 4.54 -2.78
CA PHE A 273 -7.55 3.78 -1.54
C PHE A 273 -6.19 3.52 -0.90
N SER A 274 -6.12 3.64 0.43
CA SER A 274 -4.93 3.33 1.23
C SER A 274 -5.35 2.74 2.58
N GLU A 275 -4.70 1.65 2.96
CA GLU A 275 -4.82 1.02 4.26
C GLU A 275 -3.51 1.13 5.03
N THR A 276 -3.64 1.37 6.33
CA THR A 276 -2.51 1.41 7.25
C THR A 276 -2.72 0.40 8.36
N VAL A 277 -1.69 -0.40 8.64
CA VAL A 277 -1.73 -1.40 9.72
C VAL A 277 -1.46 -0.71 11.05
N MET A 278 -2.41 -0.80 11.97
CA MET A 278 -2.26 -0.25 13.32
C MET A 278 -1.72 -1.26 14.32
N SER A 279 -2.19 -2.51 14.25
CA SER A 279 -1.74 -3.59 15.12
C SER A 279 -1.95 -4.95 14.46
N THR A 280 -1.17 -5.94 14.91
CA THR A 280 -1.22 -7.33 14.44
C THR A 280 -1.29 -8.28 15.63
N TRP A 281 -2.13 -9.30 15.54
CA TRP A 281 -2.28 -10.36 16.55
C TRP A 281 -2.31 -11.74 15.87
N PRO A 282 -1.75 -12.81 16.47
CA PRO A 282 -1.01 -12.83 17.74
C PRO A 282 0.38 -12.20 17.62
N PRO A 283 0.94 -11.68 18.72
CA PRO A 283 2.35 -11.31 18.75
C PRO A 283 3.22 -12.57 18.70
N LEU A 284 4.41 -12.45 18.11
CA LEU A 284 5.33 -13.58 17.84
C LEU A 284 5.77 -14.33 19.12
N ASN A 285 5.80 -13.64 20.25
CA ASN A 285 6.25 -14.17 21.54
C ASN A 285 5.13 -14.79 22.39
N LEU A 286 3.93 -15.00 21.84
CA LEU A 286 2.80 -15.49 22.62
C LEU A 286 2.84 -17.02 22.78
N SER A 287 3.30 -17.51 23.92
CA SER A 287 3.33 -18.94 24.27
C SER A 287 1.95 -19.58 24.53
N THR A 288 0.84 -18.88 24.27
CA THR A 288 -0.51 -19.26 24.73
C THR A 288 -1.56 -19.23 23.63
N LEU A 289 -1.16 -19.42 22.36
CA LEU A 289 -2.17 -19.77 21.36
C LEU A 289 -2.71 -21.16 21.70
N ASP A 290 -4.02 -21.25 21.94
CA ASP A 290 -4.69 -22.49 22.35
C ASP A 290 -4.23 -23.65 21.46
N GLU A 291 -3.65 -24.68 22.07
CA GLU A 291 -3.19 -25.87 21.37
C GLU A 291 -4.37 -26.59 20.69
N PRO A 292 -4.41 -26.72 19.35
CA PRO A 292 -5.09 -27.85 18.76
C PRO A 292 -4.26 -29.11 19.07
N ASN A 293 -4.86 -30.06 19.80
CA ASN A 293 -4.31 -31.36 20.21
C ASN A 293 -3.10 -31.88 19.40
N GLN A 294 -2.06 -32.32 20.11
CA GLN A 294 -0.85 -33.01 19.61
C GLN A 294 -1.13 -34.13 18.57
N ASP A 295 -2.33 -34.70 18.54
CA ASP A 295 -2.74 -35.71 17.54
C ASP A 295 -2.77 -35.20 16.08
N LEU A 296 -2.73 -33.88 15.84
CA LEU A 296 -2.79 -33.30 14.49
C LEU A 296 -1.48 -33.31 13.70
N TYR A 297 -0.37 -33.67 14.35
CA TYR A 297 0.98 -33.56 13.79
C TYR A 297 1.36 -34.72 12.86
N HIS A 298 0.88 -35.93 13.13
CA HIS A 298 1.33 -37.15 12.45
C HIS A 298 0.52 -37.53 11.20
N ASP A 299 -0.57 -36.83 10.90
CA ASP A 299 -1.59 -37.32 9.95
C ASP A 299 -1.32 -36.94 8.49
N PHE A 300 -0.33 -36.07 8.22
CA PHE A 300 -0.24 -35.36 6.93
C PHE A 300 1.07 -35.51 6.16
N LEU A 301 2.07 -36.21 6.68
CA LEU A 301 3.35 -36.36 5.98
C LEU A 301 3.35 -37.38 4.83
N THR A 302 2.24 -38.10 4.54
CA THR A 302 2.32 -39.21 3.57
C THR A 302 1.21 -39.34 2.53
N ASN A 303 0.07 -38.65 2.63
CA ASN A 303 -1.09 -39.01 1.81
C ASN A 303 -1.59 -37.85 0.93
N SER A 304 -1.35 -37.96 -0.38
CA SER A 304 -1.89 -37.12 -1.46
C SER A 304 -3.43 -37.21 -1.62
N ASN A 305 -4.12 -37.95 -0.76
CA ASN A 305 -5.53 -38.27 -0.88
C ASN A 305 -6.29 -37.76 0.36
N LEU A 306 -6.42 -36.43 0.48
CA LEU A 306 -7.25 -35.82 1.51
C LEU A 306 -8.73 -36.03 1.13
N SER A 307 -9.32 -37.13 1.61
CA SER A 307 -10.75 -37.40 1.41
C SER A 307 -11.61 -36.58 2.39
N ALA A 308 -12.77 -36.10 1.94
CA ALA A 308 -13.71 -35.33 2.75
C ALA A 308 -14.13 -36.03 4.07
N ALA A 309 -14.09 -37.36 4.12
CA ALA A 309 -14.43 -38.16 5.30
C ALA A 309 -13.43 -38.01 6.47
N VAL A 310 -12.15 -37.71 6.20
CA VAL A 310 -11.13 -37.44 7.24
C VAL A 310 -11.34 -36.05 7.86
N SER A 311 -12.03 -35.14 7.15
CA SER A 311 -12.27 -33.77 7.59
C SER A 311 -13.42 -33.64 8.60
N GLU A 312 -14.37 -34.58 8.67
CA GLU A 312 -15.60 -34.43 9.46
C GLU A 312 -15.39 -34.36 10.98
N HIS A 313 -14.18 -34.65 11.48
CA HIS A 313 -13.86 -34.67 12.91
C HIS A 313 -12.92 -33.54 13.38
N LYS A 314 -12.42 -32.67 12.49
CA LYS A 314 -11.44 -31.63 12.88
C LYS A 314 -12.13 -30.28 13.10
N ARG A 315 -11.80 -29.61 14.22
CA ARG A 315 -12.38 -28.30 14.59
C ARG A 315 -11.78 -27.17 13.75
N ASN A 316 -12.59 -26.15 13.46
CA ASN A 316 -12.14 -24.95 12.77
C ASN A 316 -11.04 -24.25 13.57
N PHE A 317 -10.08 -23.71 12.84
CA PHE A 317 -9.05 -22.87 13.40
C PHE A 317 -9.65 -21.51 13.76
N THR A 318 -9.38 -21.00 14.96
CA THR A 318 -9.96 -19.72 15.41
C THR A 318 -8.93 -18.80 16.03
N LEU A 319 -9.09 -17.50 15.80
CA LEU A 319 -8.25 -16.43 16.30
C LEU A 319 -9.17 -15.43 17.02
N THR A 320 -8.96 -15.23 18.31
CA THR A 320 -9.74 -14.28 19.11
C THR A 320 -8.80 -13.31 19.81
N PRO A 321 -8.53 -12.14 19.21
CA PRO A 321 -7.76 -11.09 19.88
C PRO A 321 -8.45 -10.66 21.18
N PRO A 322 -7.71 -10.32 22.24
CA PRO A 322 -8.26 -10.00 23.56
C PRO A 322 -9.22 -8.80 23.56
N ASP A 323 -9.03 -7.85 22.64
CA ASP A 323 -9.83 -6.63 22.50
C ASP A 323 -10.93 -6.75 21.42
N ALA A 324 -11.16 -7.94 20.85
CA ALA A 324 -12.10 -8.14 19.75
C ALA A 324 -13.42 -8.80 20.22
N ASP A 325 -14.54 -8.17 19.88
CA ASP A 325 -15.90 -8.73 20.08
C ASP A 325 -16.24 -9.90 19.12
N VAL A 326 -15.33 -10.22 18.19
CA VAL A 326 -15.56 -11.18 17.10
C VAL A 326 -14.41 -12.18 17.04
N THR A 327 -14.76 -13.47 17.01
CA THR A 327 -13.83 -14.56 16.71
C THR A 327 -13.67 -14.70 15.19
N TYR A 328 -12.42 -14.72 14.74
CA TYR A 328 -12.07 -14.98 13.35
C TYR A 328 -11.86 -16.47 13.18
N SER A 329 -12.33 -17.05 12.08
CA SER A 329 -12.19 -18.48 11.85
C SER A 329 -11.64 -18.81 10.46
N VAL A 330 -10.83 -19.86 10.41
CA VAL A 330 -10.38 -20.48 9.17
C VAL A 330 -10.89 -21.91 9.18
N ASP A 331 -11.59 -22.27 8.12
CA ASP A 331 -12.01 -23.64 7.91
C ASP A 331 -10.78 -24.56 7.87
N ARG A 332 -10.85 -25.66 8.64
CA ARG A 332 -9.68 -26.49 8.88
C ARG A 332 -9.17 -27.13 7.58
N LEU A 333 -10.10 -27.56 6.73
CA LEU A 333 -9.81 -28.21 5.47
C LEU A 333 -9.17 -27.24 4.48
N THR A 334 -9.65 -26.01 4.46
CA THR A 334 -9.02 -24.89 3.73
C THR A 334 -7.60 -24.65 4.21
N PHE A 335 -7.36 -24.60 5.53
CA PHE A 335 -6.02 -24.42 6.11
C PHE A 335 -5.07 -25.57 5.70
N ASP A 336 -5.51 -26.82 5.80
CA ASP A 336 -4.70 -28.00 5.49
C ASP A 336 -4.34 -28.06 3.98
N LEU A 337 -5.31 -27.79 3.11
CA LEU A 337 -5.07 -27.68 1.67
C LEU A 337 -4.13 -26.53 1.33
N LEU A 338 -4.25 -25.40 2.02
CA LEU A 338 -3.39 -24.24 1.83
C LEU A 338 -1.93 -24.57 2.19
N ARG A 339 -1.70 -25.15 3.36
CA ARG A 339 -0.37 -25.59 3.81
C ARG A 339 0.24 -26.61 2.86
N THR A 340 -0.57 -27.57 2.39
CA THR A 340 -0.12 -28.58 1.42
C THR A 340 0.22 -27.97 0.06
N TRP A 341 -0.60 -27.05 -0.45
CA TRP A 341 -0.38 -26.44 -1.75
C TRP A 341 0.81 -25.47 -1.72
N VAL A 342 0.91 -24.61 -0.70
CA VAL A 342 2.04 -23.67 -0.55
C VAL A 342 3.34 -24.44 -0.31
N GLY A 343 3.39 -25.32 0.70
CA GLY A 343 4.62 -26.04 1.00
C GLY A 343 4.99 -27.14 0.00
N GLY A 344 3.99 -27.81 -0.58
CA GLY A 344 4.20 -29.02 -1.39
C GLY A 344 4.11 -28.83 -2.91
N ASN A 345 3.48 -27.76 -3.41
CA ASN A 345 3.44 -27.46 -4.84
C ASN A 345 4.20 -26.18 -5.18
N LEU A 346 4.05 -25.13 -4.38
CA LEU A 346 4.64 -23.82 -4.67
C LEU A 346 6.11 -23.75 -4.26
N PHE A 347 6.44 -24.23 -3.06
CA PHE A 347 7.81 -24.27 -2.52
C PHE A 347 8.37 -25.70 -2.44
N ASN A 348 8.00 -26.56 -3.39
CA ASN A 348 8.48 -27.93 -3.39
C ASN A 348 9.96 -28.01 -3.78
N GLY A 349 10.81 -28.46 -2.85
CA GLY A 349 12.23 -28.66 -3.06
C GLY A 349 13.09 -27.47 -2.61
N GLN A 350 14.34 -27.45 -3.07
CA GLN A 350 15.30 -26.38 -2.81
C GLN A 350 15.28 -25.39 -3.97
N ILE A 351 15.05 -24.11 -3.69
CA ILE A 351 15.16 -23.05 -4.71
C ILE A 351 16.61 -22.57 -4.69
N PHE A 352 17.29 -22.67 -5.85
CA PHE A 352 18.66 -22.19 -6.06
C PHE A 352 18.61 -20.94 -6.92
N THR A 353 19.01 -19.80 -6.38
CA THR A 353 19.28 -18.62 -7.20
C THR A 353 20.79 -18.56 -7.46
N SER A 354 21.19 -18.80 -8.72
CA SER A 354 22.56 -18.72 -9.23
C SER A 354 23.53 -19.83 -8.75
N LEU A 355 24.17 -20.49 -9.73
CA LEU A 355 25.43 -21.24 -9.57
C LEU A 355 26.44 -20.66 -10.57
N GLN A 356 26.55 -19.32 -10.63
CA GLN A 356 27.42 -18.68 -11.61
C GLN A 356 28.87 -18.54 -11.09
N PRO A 357 29.87 -18.81 -11.94
CA PRO A 357 31.27 -18.60 -11.59
C PRO A 357 31.59 -17.10 -11.41
N ALA A 358 32.60 -16.81 -10.60
CA ALA A 358 33.06 -15.48 -10.19
C ALA A 358 33.18 -14.40 -11.27
N SER A 359 33.45 -14.81 -12.50
CA SER A 359 33.69 -13.89 -13.61
C SER A 359 32.44 -13.38 -14.32
N LEU A 360 31.23 -13.80 -13.93
CA LEU A 360 29.96 -13.46 -14.60
C LEU A 360 28.98 -12.69 -13.69
N TRP A 361 29.42 -12.24 -12.52
CA TRP A 361 28.55 -11.61 -11.53
C TRP A 361 28.18 -10.17 -11.90
N ASP A 362 26.89 -9.86 -11.74
CA ASP A 362 26.33 -8.50 -11.73
C ASP A 362 25.97 -8.15 -10.27
N ASP A 363 26.15 -6.90 -9.83
CA ASP A 363 25.86 -6.47 -8.45
C ASP A 363 24.35 -6.57 -8.12
N ASP A 364 23.51 -6.74 -9.14
CA ASP A 364 22.06 -6.90 -9.09
C ASP A 364 21.58 -8.38 -9.00
N ASP A 365 22.31 -9.21 -8.26
CA ASP A 365 21.95 -10.61 -8.00
C ASP A 365 20.71 -10.71 -7.10
N ILE A 366 19.78 -11.61 -7.45
CA ILE A 366 18.52 -11.84 -6.71
C ILE A 366 18.81 -12.24 -5.27
N ALA A 367 19.85 -13.06 -5.08
CA ALA A 367 20.32 -13.52 -3.78
C ALA A 367 20.76 -12.37 -2.85
N GLY A 368 21.52 -11.42 -3.41
CA GLY A 368 21.98 -10.26 -2.64
C GLY A 368 20.84 -9.33 -2.24
N ARG A 369 19.85 -9.13 -3.14
CA ARG A 369 18.66 -8.33 -2.83
C ARG A 369 17.81 -8.96 -1.73
N MET A 370 17.52 -10.26 -1.82
CA MET A 370 16.73 -10.96 -0.80
C MET A 370 17.44 -10.95 0.56
N TYR A 371 18.76 -11.17 0.60
CA TYR A 371 19.55 -11.03 1.83
C TYR A 371 19.44 -9.63 2.43
N ASN A 372 19.67 -8.59 1.63
CA ASN A 372 19.66 -7.21 2.10
C ASN A 372 18.27 -6.82 2.63
N GLU A 373 17.21 -7.26 1.96
CA GLU A 373 15.84 -7.00 2.37
C GLU A 373 15.47 -7.72 3.67
N LEU A 374 15.88 -8.97 3.86
CA LEU A 374 15.74 -9.68 5.13
C LEU A 374 16.51 -9.00 6.26
N ASN A 375 17.71 -8.50 5.97
CA ASN A 375 18.51 -7.80 6.96
C ASN A 375 17.91 -6.43 7.34
N ASP A 376 17.40 -5.69 6.36
CA ASP A 376 16.71 -4.41 6.57
C ASP A 376 15.42 -4.58 7.39
N GLN A 377 14.63 -5.62 7.12
CA GLN A 377 13.43 -5.93 7.91
C GLN A 377 13.73 -6.23 9.39
N LEU A 378 14.92 -6.78 9.68
CA LEU A 378 15.33 -7.15 11.03
C LEU A 378 16.12 -6.04 11.77
N GLY A 379 16.52 -4.98 11.08
CA GLY A 379 17.13 -3.76 11.63
C GLY A 379 18.65 -3.82 11.88
N PRO A 380 19.33 -2.65 12.00
CA PRO A 380 20.80 -2.50 11.98
C PRO A 380 21.54 -2.90 13.28
N ASN A 381 20.86 -3.36 14.33
CA ASN A 381 21.50 -3.72 15.60
C ASN A 381 21.98 -5.17 15.61
N LYS A 382 22.86 -5.52 14.66
CA LYS A 382 23.51 -6.83 14.62
C LYS A 382 25.02 -6.67 14.60
N THR A 383 25.65 -7.03 15.71
CA THR A 383 27.08 -7.33 15.75
C THR A 383 27.32 -8.63 15.01
N ILE A 384 27.79 -8.53 13.77
CA ILE A 384 28.40 -9.64 13.04
C ILE A 384 29.70 -9.98 13.77
N HIS A 385 29.65 -10.99 14.64
CA HIS A 385 30.87 -11.60 15.14
C HIS A 385 31.45 -12.47 14.02
N GLY A 386 32.13 -11.82 13.08
CA GLY A 386 33.09 -12.49 12.23
C GLY A 386 34.15 -13.12 13.14
N TYR A 387 34.24 -14.45 13.12
CA TYR A 387 35.38 -15.13 13.69
C TYR A 387 36.61 -14.72 12.88
N ASN A 388 37.55 -14.03 13.52
CA ASN A 388 38.92 -14.00 13.05
C ASN A 388 39.46 -15.44 13.12
N VAL A 389 40.00 -15.89 11.99
CA VAL A 389 40.70 -17.15 11.77
C VAL A 389 41.72 -17.45 12.87
#